data_AF-A0A174RGG8-F1
#
_entry.id   AF-A0A174RGG8-F1
#
_cell.length_a   1.000
_cell.length_b   1.000
_cell.length_c   1.000
_cell.angle_alpha   90.00
_cell.angle_beta   90.00
_cell.angle_gamma   90.00
#
_symmetry.space_group_name_H-M   'P 1'
#
loop_
_entity.id
_entity.type
_entity.pdbx_description
1 polymer ?
#
loop_
_entity_poly.entity_id
_entity_poly.type
_entity_poly.pdbx_seq_one_letter_code
_entity_poly.pdbx_strand_id
1 'polypeptide(L)' 'MKEKDISQYDLLNHGIDKRTLQRLRTDQNITALTIEKLCQILHCTPNDIIRFISEEEK' A
#
# COMPACT_ATOMS: atom_id res chain seq x y z
N MET A 1 4.72 6.54 -0.14
CA MET A 1 5.69 6.26 -1.24
C MET A 1 6.56 7.45 -1.55
N LYS A 2 5.99 8.62 -1.88
CA LYS A 2 6.75 9.87 -2.04
C LYS A 2 7.73 10.16 -0.89
N GLU A 3 7.30 9.94 0.34
CA GLU A 3 8.14 10.15 1.54
C GLU A 3 9.35 9.22 1.61
N LYS A 4 9.27 8.03 1.00
CA LYS A 4 10.37 7.05 0.93
C LYS A 4 11.03 7.01 -0.46
N ASP A 5 10.69 7.95 -1.34
CA ASP A 5 11.15 8.02 -2.75
C ASP A 5 10.98 6.71 -3.56
N ILE A 6 9.95 5.93 -3.23
CA ILE A 6 9.67 4.66 -3.92
C ILE A 6 8.73 4.91 -5.10
N SER A 7 9.18 4.54 -6.30
CA SER A 7 8.40 4.66 -7.53
C SER A 7 7.43 3.49 -7.72
N GLN A 8 6.48 3.64 -8.63
CA GLN A 8 5.59 2.54 -9.00
C GLN A 8 6.34 1.38 -9.65
N TYR A 9 7.41 1.69 -10.37
CA TYR A 9 8.25 0.68 -11.01
C TYR A 9 8.96 -0.19 -9.97
N ASP A 10 9.40 0.40 -8.86
CA ASP A 10 10.03 -0.33 -7.76
C ASP A 10 9.07 -1.36 -7.16
N LEU A 11 7.79 -1.01 -6.98
CA LEU A 11 6.79 -1.94 -6.45
C LEU A 11 6.54 -3.10 -7.41
N LEU A 12 6.49 -2.82 -8.72
CA LEU A 12 6.32 -3.83 -9.75
C LEU A 12 7.48 -4.83 -9.72
N ASN A 13 8.70 -4.34 -9.58
CA ASN A 13 9.90 -5.18 -9.49
C ASN A 13 9.97 -5.99 -8.19
N HIS A 14 9.41 -5.48 -7.10
CA HIS A 14 9.41 -6.15 -5.79
C HIS A 14 8.12 -6.98 -5.52
N GLY A 15 7.35 -7.31 -6.56
CA GLY A 15 6.30 -8.34 -6.47
C GLY A 15 4.88 -7.84 -6.18
N ILE A 16 4.64 -6.53 -6.28
CA ILE A 16 3.29 -5.96 -6.38
C ILE A 16 2.91 -5.96 -7.86
N ASP A 17 1.89 -6.72 -8.26
CA ASP A 17 1.46 -6.76 -9.66
C ASP A 17 0.68 -5.49 -10.07
N LYS A 18 0.58 -5.25 -11.38
CA LYS A 18 -0.12 -4.09 -11.96
C LYS A 18 -1.58 -3.98 -11.52
N ARG A 19 -2.30 -5.09 -11.32
CA ARG A 19 -3.70 -5.06 -10.90
C ARG A 19 -3.80 -4.64 -9.43
N THR A 20 -2.91 -5.12 -8.57
CA THR A 20 -2.83 -4.67 -7.17
C THR A 20 -2.47 -3.19 -7.09
N LEU A 21 -1.51 -2.73 -7.90
CA LEU A 21 -1.18 -1.31 -7.98
C LEU A 21 -2.38 -0.45 -8.42
N GLN A 22 -3.14 -0.91 -9.42
CA GLN A 22 -4.32 -0.21 -9.88
C GLN A 22 -5.38 -0.12 -8.78
N ARG A 23 -5.64 -1.20 -8.06
CA ARG A 23 -6.57 -1.23 -6.91
C ARG A 23 -6.22 -0.17 -5.87
N LEU A 24 -4.95 -0.09 -5.50
CA LEU A 24 -4.45 0.92 -4.55
C LEU A 24 -4.68 2.35 -5.05
N ARG A 25 -4.57 2.60 -6.37
CA ARG A 25 -4.78 3.93 -6.96
C ARG A 25 -6.25 4.34 -7.06
N THR A 26 -7.14 3.38 -7.22
CA THR A 26 -8.58 3.62 -7.39
C THR A 26 -9.37 3.38 -6.11
N ASP A 27 -8.69 3.42 -4.96
CA ASP A 27 -9.30 3.25 -3.63
C ASP A 27 -10.17 1.98 -3.52
N GLN A 28 -9.70 0.89 -4.14
CA GLN A 28 -10.37 -0.41 -4.07
C GLN A 28 -9.87 -1.23 -2.89
N ASN A 29 -10.73 -2.12 -2.41
CA ASN A 29 -10.39 -3.07 -1.34
C ASN A 29 -9.14 -3.90 -1.67
N ILE A 30 -8.29 -4.06 -0.66
CA ILE A 30 -7.08 -4.88 -0.69
C ILE A 30 -7.12 -5.97 0.39
N THR A 31 -6.15 -6.87 0.38
CA THR A 31 -6.05 -7.96 1.38
C THR A 31 -4.92 -7.70 2.37
N ALA A 32 -4.92 -8.40 3.50
CA ALA A 32 -3.81 -8.39 4.45
C ALA A 32 -2.47 -8.82 3.81
N LEU A 33 -2.51 -9.72 2.81
CA LEU A 33 -1.34 -10.11 2.04
C LEU A 33 -0.76 -8.94 1.23
N THR A 34 -1.61 -8.07 0.67
CA THR A 34 -1.14 -6.84 -0.01
C THR A 34 -0.45 -5.91 0.98
N ILE A 35 -1.01 -5.75 2.18
CA ILE A 35 -0.43 -4.94 3.26
C ILE A 35 0.94 -5.50 3.67
N GLU A 36 1.06 -6.80 3.90
CA GLU A 36 2.32 -7.45 4.23
C GLU A 36 3.41 -7.16 3.19
N LYS A 37 3.09 -7.36 1.90
CA LYS A 37 4.02 -7.07 0.80
C LYS A 37 4.44 -5.60 0.75
N LEU A 38 3.50 -4.68 0.93
CA LEU A 38 3.81 -3.25 1.00
C LEU A 38 4.75 -2.96 2.17
N CYS A 39 4.50 -3.54 3.35
CA CYS A 39 5.37 -3.40 4.51
C CYS A 39 6.79 -3.91 4.27
N GLN A 40 6.94 -5.05 3.60
CA GLN A 40 8.25 -5.60 3.24
C GLN A 40 9.02 -4.66 2.30
N ILE A 41 8.36 -4.08 1.31
CA ILE A 41 8.99 -3.18 0.32
C ILE A 41 9.30 -1.82 0.92
N LEU A 42 8.39 -1.28 1.72
CA LEU A 42 8.49 0.05 2.31
C LEU A 42 9.32 0.05 3.61
N HIS A 43 9.75 -1.12 4.09
CA HIS A 43 10.37 -1.31 5.40
C HIS A 43 9.54 -0.61 6.50
N CYS A 44 8.28 -1.01 6.61
CA CYS A 44 7.34 -0.46 7.59
C CYS A 44 6.51 -1.56 8.25
N THR A 45 5.66 -1.16 9.19
CA THR A 45 4.66 -2.00 9.84
C THR A 45 3.26 -1.63 9.32
N PRO A 46 2.24 -2.50 9.49
CA PRO A 46 0.88 -2.21 9.02
C PRO A 46 0.31 -0.90 9.58
N ASN A 47 0.68 -0.54 10.81
CA ASN A 47 0.24 0.71 11.46
C ASN A 47 0.77 1.97 10.77
N ASP A 48 1.85 1.87 9.99
CA ASP A 48 2.42 3.00 9.26
C ASP A 48 1.68 3.30 7.95
N ILE A 49 0.87 2.34 7.46
CA ILE A 49 0.22 2.44 6.14
C ILE A 49 -1.29 2.23 6.17
N ILE A 50 -1.87 1.95 7.34
CA ILE A 50 -3.32 1.79 7.55
C ILE A 50 -3.76 2.78 8.63
N ARG A 51 -4.90 3.40 8.40
CA ARG A 51 -5.60 4.21 9.40
C ARG A 51 -7.06 3.77 9.45
N PHE A 52 -7.58 3.63 10.67
CA PHE A 52 -9.02 3.52 10.89
C PHE A 52 -9.61 4.92 10.94
N ILE A 53 -10.64 5.15 10.13
CA ILE A 53 -11.39 6.41 10.12
C ILE A 53 -12.69 6.13 10.88
N SER A 54 -12.94 6.82 12.00
CA SER A 54 -14.22 6.74 12.70
C SER A 54 -15.28 7.53 11.94
N GLU A 55 -16.56 7.25 12.18
CA GLU A 55 -17.68 7.97 11.53
C GLU A 55 -17.71 9.47 11.86
N GLU A 56 -17.03 9.88 12.94
CA GLU A 56 -16.87 11.27 13.38
C GLU A 56 -15.86 12.07 12.52
N GLU A 57 -15.06 11.41 11.68
CA GLU A 57 -14.05 12.03 10.80
C GLU A 57 -14.46 12.06 9.31
N LYS A 58 -15.71 11.71 8.97
CA LYS A 58 -16.26 11.81 7.60
C LYS A 58 -16.98 13.13 7.36
#